data_AF-A0A838IB17-F1
#
_entry.id   AF-A0A838IB17-F1
#
_cell.length_a   1.000
_cell.length_b   1.000
_cell.length_c   1.000
_cell.angle_alpha   90.00
_cell.angle_beta   90.00
_cell.angle_gamma   90.00
#
_symmetry.space_group_name_H-M   'P 1'
#
loop_
_entity.id
_entity.type
_entity.pdbx_description
1 polymer ?
#
loop_
_entity_poly.entity_id
_entity_poly.type
_entity_poly.pdbx_seq_one_letter_code
_entity_poly.pdbx_strand_id
1 'polypeptide(L)'
;MKRPALPLVLIALALPGCSVGSNDASSDDEDTLTATLTCLTDEKDLAARASGEQEILVGDPESGARIVFYLTAGEAEAVQFEGDAEGAEQIGSALLHVREGSDEDLEAVEECLADQ
;
A
#
# COMPACT_ATOMS: atom_id res chain seq x y z
N MET A 1 12.34 51.99 47.57
CA MET A 1 11.89 50.61 47.28
C MET A 1 11.80 50.43 45.77
N LYS A 2 12.39 49.36 45.23
CA LYS A 2 12.14 48.71 43.92
C LYS A 2 12.53 49.49 42.66
N ARG A 3 13.14 48.93 41.61
CA ARG A 3 13.98 47.75 41.30
C ARG A 3 14.42 47.96 39.82
N PRO A 4 15.57 47.45 39.37
CA PRO A 4 16.17 47.80 38.08
C PRO A 4 15.44 47.18 36.87
N ALA A 5 15.50 47.87 35.73
CA ALA A 5 14.98 47.41 34.45
C ALA A 5 15.76 46.18 33.95
N LEU A 6 15.04 45.07 33.77
CA LEU A 6 15.56 43.81 33.25
C LEU A 6 15.36 43.79 31.71
N PRO A 7 16.36 43.40 30.91
CA PRO A 7 16.25 43.42 29.45
C PRO A 7 15.36 42.29 28.92
N LEU A 8 14.58 42.61 27.89
CA LEU A 8 13.72 41.70 27.15
C LEU A 8 14.59 40.78 26.28
N VAL A 9 14.74 39.52 26.66
CA VAL A 9 15.40 38.49 25.86
C VAL A 9 14.40 38.01 24.78
N LEU A 10 14.68 38.36 23.52
CA LEU A 10 14.01 37.81 22.35
C LEU A 10 14.52 36.38 22.11
N ILE A 11 13.70 35.39 22.46
CA ILE A 11 13.93 33.99 22.09
C ILE A 11 13.42 33.82 20.65
N ALA A 12 14.34 33.72 19.71
CA ALA A 12 14.06 33.26 18.35
C ALA A 12 13.83 31.74 18.39
N LEU A 13 12.57 31.33 18.32
CA LEU A 13 12.18 29.95 18.05
C LEU A 13 12.44 29.65 16.57
N ALA A 14 13.67 29.20 16.27
CA ALA A 14 13.93 28.47 15.04
C ALA A 14 13.30 27.08 15.18
N LEU A 15 12.09 26.92 14.66
CA LEU A 15 11.48 25.61 14.45
C LEU A 15 12.24 24.91 13.31
N PRO A 16 12.94 23.80 13.55
CA PRO A 16 13.51 23.02 12.47
C PRO A 16 12.37 22.38 11.68
N GLY A 17 12.36 22.66 10.37
CA GLY A 17 11.85 21.77 9.33
C GLY A 17 10.43 21.24 9.50
N CYS A 18 9.44 22.01 9.03
CA CYS A 18 8.38 21.37 8.27
C CYS A 18 9.02 20.96 6.93
N SER A 19 9.61 19.76 6.87
CA SER A 19 9.71 19.07 5.60
C SER A 19 8.27 18.88 5.13
N VAL A 20 7.87 19.66 4.14
CA VAL A 20 6.75 19.32 3.28
C VAL A 20 7.09 17.94 2.74
N GLY A 21 6.53 16.92 3.38
CA GLY A 21 6.56 15.56 2.87
C GLY A 21 6.04 15.62 1.45
N SER A 22 6.79 15.03 0.54
CA SER A 22 6.32 14.79 -0.82
C SER A 22 4.93 14.17 -0.69
N ASN A 23 3.94 14.80 -1.31
CA ASN A 23 2.64 14.17 -1.49
C ASN A 23 2.88 13.00 -2.46
N ASP A 24 3.40 11.88 -1.98
CA ASP A 24 3.17 10.57 -2.59
C ASP A 24 1.75 10.15 -2.19
N ALA A 25 0.79 10.97 -2.60
CA ALA A 25 -0.63 10.67 -2.53
C ALA A 25 -1.08 10.44 -3.97
N SER A 26 -1.65 9.26 -4.20
CA SER A 26 -2.46 8.89 -5.36
C SER A 26 -1.67 8.55 -6.64
N SER A 27 -1.12 7.34 -6.70
CA SER A 27 -1.56 6.49 -7.81
C SER A 27 -3.02 6.17 -7.50
N ASP A 28 -3.97 6.58 -8.35
CA ASP A 28 -5.37 6.23 -8.14
C ASP A 28 -5.45 4.70 -8.02
N ASP A 29 -6.08 4.16 -6.98
CA ASP A 29 -6.10 2.70 -6.75
C ASP A 29 -6.69 1.93 -7.95
N GLU A 30 -7.56 2.57 -8.72
CA GLU A 30 -8.07 2.05 -9.99
C GLU A 30 -6.97 1.91 -11.06
N ASP A 31 -6.01 2.84 -11.12
CA ASP A 31 -4.87 2.76 -12.04
C ASP A 31 -3.95 1.62 -11.63
N THR A 32 -3.69 1.48 -10.33
CA THR A 32 -2.88 0.38 -9.77
C THR A 32 -3.54 -0.98 -10.05
N LEU A 33 -4.83 -1.13 -9.73
CA LEU A 33 -5.58 -2.36 -10.00
C LEU A 33 -5.56 -2.70 -11.48
N THR A 34 -5.84 -1.73 -12.36
CA THR A 34 -5.88 -1.95 -13.80
C THR A 34 -4.52 -2.37 -14.35
N ALA A 35 -3.44 -1.72 -13.89
CA ALA A 35 -2.09 -2.05 -14.29
C ALA A 35 -1.65 -3.44 -13.79
N THR A 36 -1.91 -3.77 -12.52
CA THR A 36 -1.65 -5.12 -12.00
C THR A 36 -2.45 -6.17 -12.76
N LEU A 37 -3.74 -5.93 -13.01
CA LEU A 37 -4.57 -6.87 -13.78
C LEU A 37 -4.01 -7.10 -15.18
N THR A 38 -3.56 -6.03 -15.84
CA THR A 38 -2.93 -6.11 -17.16
C THR A 38 -1.63 -6.91 -17.11
N CYS A 39 -0.76 -6.66 -16.12
CA CYS A 39 0.46 -7.44 -15.95
C CYS A 39 0.16 -8.94 -15.77
N LEU A 40 -0.80 -9.28 -14.89
CA LEU A 40 -1.19 -10.65 -14.62
C LEU A 40 -1.72 -11.35 -15.87
N THR A 41 -2.63 -10.71 -16.62
CA THR A 41 -3.28 -11.36 -17.77
C THR A 41 -2.45 -11.31 -19.04
N ASP A 42 -1.91 -10.14 -19.38
CA ASP A 42 -1.34 -9.89 -20.71
C ASP A 42 0.17 -10.18 -20.75
N GLU A 43 0.86 -10.03 -19.61
CA GLU A 43 2.32 -10.20 -19.53
C GLU A 43 2.71 -11.56 -18.92
N LYS A 44 2.00 -12.02 -17.90
CA LYS A 44 2.27 -13.27 -17.19
C LYS A 44 1.38 -14.45 -17.62
N ASP A 45 0.37 -14.22 -18.46
CA ASP A 45 -0.59 -15.25 -18.93
C ASP A 45 -1.32 -15.97 -17.79
N LEU A 46 -1.56 -15.28 -16.67
CA LEU A 46 -2.30 -15.81 -15.53
C LEU A 46 -3.80 -15.57 -15.69
N ALA A 47 -4.59 -16.55 -15.25
CA ALA A 47 -6.05 -16.42 -15.19
C ALA A 47 -6.46 -15.47 -14.05
N ALA A 48 -6.44 -14.17 -14.28
CA ALA A 48 -6.81 -13.15 -13.29
C ALA A 48 -8.08 -12.39 -13.69
N ARG A 49 -8.84 -11.91 -12.70
CA ARG A 49 -10.02 -11.06 -12.92
C ARG A 49 -10.24 -10.10 -11.76
N ALA A 50 -10.71 -8.89 -12.07
CA ALA A 50 -11.22 -7.97 -11.07
C ALA A 50 -12.45 -8.54 -10.36
N SER A 51 -12.56 -8.29 -9.05
CA SER A 51 -13.70 -8.64 -8.21
C SER A 51 -14.11 -7.43 -7.36
N GLY A 52 -14.89 -6.52 -7.94
CA GLY A 52 -15.21 -5.25 -7.30
C GLY A 52 -14.19 -4.16 -7.66
N GLU A 53 -14.12 -3.11 -6.85
CA GLU A 53 -13.36 -1.89 -7.15
C GLU A 53 -11.88 -1.95 -6.72
N GLN A 54 -11.53 -2.88 -5.84
CA GLN A 54 -10.20 -2.92 -5.18
C GLN A 54 -9.64 -4.34 -5.04
N GLU A 55 -10.18 -5.32 -5.76
CA GLU A 55 -9.76 -6.71 -5.60
C GLU A 55 -9.53 -7.42 -6.93
N ILE A 56 -8.52 -8.28 -6.97
CA ILE A 56 -8.24 -9.20 -8.06
C ILE A 56 -8.23 -10.64 -7.51
N LEU A 57 -8.89 -11.53 -8.23
CA LEU A 57 -8.82 -12.98 -8.02
C LEU A 57 -7.90 -13.59 -9.08
N VAL A 58 -6.95 -14.42 -8.67
CA VAL A 58 -5.99 -15.11 -9.54
C VAL A 58 -6.20 -16.62 -9.44
N GLY A 59 -6.40 -17.27 -10.59
CA GLY A 59 -6.70 -18.68 -10.69
C GLY A 59 -8.16 -19.00 -10.36
N ASP A 60 -8.37 -20.08 -9.59
CA ASP A 60 -9.70 -20.49 -9.18
C ASP A 60 -10.30 -19.48 -8.18
N PRO A 61 -11.55 -19.01 -8.35
CA PRO A 61 -12.15 -18.04 -7.44
C PRO A 61 -12.31 -18.51 -5.99
N GLU A 62 -12.46 -19.81 -5.74
CA GLU A 62 -12.70 -20.35 -4.40
C GLU A 62 -11.40 -20.71 -3.68
N SER A 63 -10.33 -21.04 -4.41
CA SER A 63 -9.07 -21.51 -3.83
C SER A 63 -7.81 -20.73 -4.22
N GLY A 64 -7.86 -19.92 -5.27
CA GLY A 64 -6.74 -19.14 -5.78
C GLY A 64 -6.35 -17.93 -4.93
N ALA A 65 -5.25 -17.28 -5.31
CA ALA A 65 -4.75 -16.10 -4.64
C ALA A 65 -5.71 -14.91 -4.82
N ARG A 66 -5.75 -14.05 -3.80
CA ARG A 66 -6.56 -12.84 -3.80
C ARG A 66 -5.70 -11.63 -3.45
N ILE A 67 -5.83 -10.58 -4.23
CA ILE A 67 -5.12 -9.32 -4.04
C ILE A 67 -6.14 -8.26 -3.67
N VAL A 68 -5.92 -7.53 -2.58
CA VAL A 68 -6.76 -6.41 -2.15
C VAL A 68 -5.92 -5.15 -2.12
N PHE A 69 -6.36 -4.10 -2.82
CA PHE A 69 -5.68 -2.81 -2.90
C PHE A 69 -6.24 -1.83 -1.88
N TYR A 70 -5.35 -1.04 -1.29
CA TYR A 70 -5.67 0.05 -0.39
C TYR A 70 -5.04 1.34 -0.90
N LEU A 71 -5.55 2.47 -0.41
CA LEU A 71 -5.06 3.79 -0.82
C LEU A 71 -3.60 4.02 -0.42
N THR A 72 -3.16 3.42 0.69
CA THR A 72 -1.80 3.56 1.20
C THR A 72 -1.28 2.28 1.83
N ALA A 73 0.05 2.14 1.86
CA ALA A 73 0.71 1.08 2.61
C ALA A 73 0.36 1.12 4.11
N GLY A 74 0.18 2.30 4.69
CA GLY A 74 -0.20 2.42 6.10
C GLY A 74 -1.62 1.91 6.38
N GLU A 75 -2.53 2.01 5.40
CA GLU A 75 -3.87 1.45 5.50
C GLU A 75 -3.85 -0.08 5.40
N ALA A 76 -3.12 -0.64 4.42
CA ALA A 76 -2.91 -2.08 4.30
C ALA A 76 -2.29 -2.68 5.59
N GLU A 77 -1.28 -2.02 6.15
CA GLU A 77 -0.63 -2.41 7.40
C GLU A 77 -1.61 -2.35 8.59
N ALA A 78 -2.45 -1.31 8.66
CA ALA A 78 -3.45 -1.17 9.73
C ALA A 78 -4.44 -2.35 9.74
N VAL A 79 -4.91 -2.78 8.55
CA VAL A 79 -5.81 -3.95 8.43
C VAL A 79 -5.15 -5.23 8.96
N GLN A 80 -3.85 -5.42 8.71
CA GLN A 80 -3.11 -6.54 9.28
C GLN A 80 -3.02 -6.46 10.81
N PHE A 81 -2.76 -5.28 11.37
CA PHE A 81 -2.71 -5.09 12.82
C PHE A 81 -4.05 -5.30 13.53
N GLU A 82 -5.16 -5.00 12.85
CA GLU A 82 -6.51 -5.24 13.36
C GLU A 82 -6.88 -6.74 13.34
N GLY A 83 -6.07 -7.57 12.68
CA GLY A 83 -6.26 -9.02 12.56
C GLY A 83 -7.19 -9.43 11.41
N ASP A 84 -7.59 -8.49 10.57
CA ASP A 84 -8.55 -8.73 9.48
C ASP A 84 -7.87 -9.27 8.21
N ALA A 85 -6.54 -9.28 8.16
CA ALA A 85 -5.73 -9.82 7.07
C ALA A 85 -4.66 -10.82 7.52
N GLU A 86 -4.97 -11.66 8.52
CA GLU A 86 -4.09 -12.75 8.92
C GLU A 86 -3.69 -13.64 7.74
N GLY A 87 -2.39 -13.86 7.57
CA GLY A 87 -1.84 -14.68 6.49
C GLY A 87 -1.74 -13.97 5.13
N ALA A 88 -2.11 -12.69 5.04
CA ALA A 88 -1.79 -11.88 3.87
C ALA A 88 -0.33 -11.39 3.94
N GLU A 89 0.32 -11.34 2.79
CA GLU A 89 1.56 -10.61 2.60
C GLU A 89 1.26 -9.18 2.16
N GLN A 90 1.96 -8.20 2.73
CA GLN A 90 1.84 -6.81 2.32
C GLN A 90 2.91 -6.49 1.27
N ILE A 91 2.49 -5.97 0.12
CA ILE A 91 3.37 -5.47 -0.95
C ILE A 91 2.90 -4.07 -1.32
N GLY A 92 3.64 -3.05 -0.87
CA GLY A 92 3.22 -1.65 -1.02
C GLY A 92 1.88 -1.40 -0.32
N SER A 93 0.88 -0.93 -1.08
CA SER A 93 -0.50 -0.73 -0.60
C SER A 93 -1.43 -1.92 -0.87
N ALA A 94 -0.92 -3.03 -1.39
CA ALA A 94 -1.70 -4.23 -1.64
C ALA A 94 -1.49 -5.28 -0.54
N LEU A 95 -2.53 -6.07 -0.30
CA LEU A 95 -2.48 -7.30 0.50
C LEU A 95 -2.71 -8.51 -0.40
N LEU A 96 -1.71 -9.38 -0.47
CA LEU A 96 -1.74 -10.65 -1.18
C LEU A 96 -2.12 -11.78 -0.20
N HIS A 97 -3.32 -12.30 -0.32
CA HIS A 97 -3.76 -13.49 0.40
C HIS A 97 -3.36 -14.74 -0.38
N VAL A 98 -2.26 -15.35 0.03
CA VAL A 98 -1.76 -16.61 -0.54
C VAL A 98 -2.65 -17.76 -0.09
N ARG A 99 -3.23 -18.48 -1.06
CA ARG A 99 -4.05 -19.67 -0.82
C ARG A 99 -3.45 -20.84 -1.59
N GLU A 100 -4.12 -21.33 -2.63
CA GLU A 100 -3.56 -22.28 -3.58
C GLU A 100 -2.96 -21.54 -4.78
N GLY A 101 -1.84 -22.04 -5.28
CA GLY A 101 -1.10 -21.49 -6.41
C GLY A 101 0.21 -22.24 -6.55
N SER A 102 0.78 -22.29 -7.76
CA SER A 102 2.16 -22.76 -7.90
C SER A 102 3.12 -21.66 -7.44
N ASP A 103 4.31 -22.04 -6.95
CA ASP A 103 5.33 -21.06 -6.56
C ASP A 103 5.68 -20.12 -7.73
N GLU A 104 5.65 -20.63 -8.97
CA GLU A 104 5.86 -19.85 -10.20
C GLU A 104 4.76 -18.80 -10.44
N ASP A 105 3.50 -19.17 -10.22
CA ASP A 105 2.37 -18.22 -10.34
C ASP A 105 2.43 -17.15 -9.24
N LEU A 106 2.81 -17.53 -8.02
CA LEU A 106 2.95 -16.60 -6.90
C LEU A 106 4.09 -15.61 -7.12
N GLU A 107 5.25 -16.08 -7.60
CA GLU A 107 6.38 -15.21 -7.97
C GLU A 107 5.97 -14.22 -9.07
N ALA A 108 5.23 -14.67 -10.08
CA ALA A 108 4.70 -13.80 -11.13
C ALA A 108 3.70 -12.75 -10.60
N VAL A 109 2.87 -13.11 -9.61
CA VAL A 109 1.96 -12.18 -8.92
C VAL A 109 2.75 -11.13 -8.14
N GLU A 110 3.75 -11.53 -7.37
CA GLU A 110 4.60 -10.63 -6.59
C GLU A 110 5.36 -9.64 -7.49
N GLU A 111 5.89 -10.11 -8.62
CA GLU A 111 6.54 -9.25 -9.62
C GLU A 111 5.57 -8.19 -10.16
N CYS A 112 4.34 -8.56 -10.52
CA CYS A 112 3.32 -7.60 -10.98
C CYS A 112 2.86 -6.61 -9.91
N LEU A 113 3.04 -6.93 -8.62
CA LEU A 113 2.73 -6.03 -7.51
C LEU A 113 3.90 -5.11 -7.15
N ALA A 114 5.13 -5.57 -7.34
CA ALA A 114 6.33 -4.81 -7.01
C ALA A 114 6.61 -3.64 -7.98
N ASP A 115 6.11 -3.73 -9.22
CA ASP A 115 6.32 -2.72 -10.27
C ASP A 115 5.34 -1.53 -10.21
N GLN A 116 4.51 -1.45 -9.17
CA GLN A 116 3.40 -0.50 -9.04
C GLN A 116 3.65 0.63 -8.04
#